data_AF-A0A7V2VTB9-F1
#
_entry.id   AF-A0A7V2VTB9-F1
#
_cell.length_a   1.000
_cell.length_b   1.000
_cell.length_c   1.000
_cell.angle_alpha   90.00
_cell.angle_beta   90.00
_cell.angle_gamma   90.00
#
_symmetry.space_group_name_H-M   'P 1'
#
loop_
_entity.id
_entity.type
_entity.pdbx_description
1 polymer ?
#
loop_
_entity_poly.entity_id
_entity_poly.type
_entity_poly.pdbx_seq_one_letter_code
_entity_poly.pdbx_strand_id
1 'polypeptide(L)' 'MVSEFMYELFSDMPRQGPGSNKCTRKAYKLLPNLPSQLNILDVGCGSGMQTLELARISKGQITALDNYQP' A
#
# COMPACT_ATOMS: atom_id res chain seq x y z
N MET A 1 -1.38 2.04 22.14
CA MET A 1 -0.63 3.11 21.45
C MET A 1 0.62 2.44 20.89
N VAL A 2 0.91 2.60 19.60
CA VAL A 2 2.16 2.08 19.02
C VAL A 2 3.32 2.92 19.55
N SER A 3 4.44 2.29 19.91
CA SER A 3 5.62 3.00 20.43
C SER A 3 6.26 3.86 19.35
N GLU A 4 6.72 5.06 19.70
CA GLU A 4 7.45 5.97 18.82
C GLU A 4 8.71 5.31 18.22
N PHE A 5 9.36 4.43 18.99
CA PHE A 5 10.48 3.61 18.53
C PHE A 5 10.13 2.72 17.33
N MET A 6 8.89 2.24 17.23
CA MET A 6 8.47 1.43 16.09
C MET A 6 8.43 2.31 14.83
N TYR A 7 7.92 3.53 14.92
CA TYR A 7 7.88 4.42 13.77
C TYR A 7 9.29 4.80 13.30
N GLU A 8 10.19 5.12 14.22
CA GLU A 8 11.60 5.39 13.91
C GLU A 8 12.24 4.21 13.19
N LEU A 9 12.13 3.00 13.76
CA LEU A 9 12.71 1.78 13.19
C LEU A 9 12.24 1.51 11.75
N PHE A 10 10.97 1.79 11.45
CA PHE A 10 10.31 1.38 10.21
C PHE A 10 10.21 2.49 9.16
N SER A 11 10.49 3.75 9.51
CA SER A 11 10.34 4.94 8.65
C SER A 11 11.17 4.87 7.37
N ASP A 12 12.43 4.45 7.46
CA ASP A 12 13.35 4.36 6.33
C ASP A 12 13.22 3.06 5.53
N MET A 13 12.39 2.12 5.99
CA MET A 13 12.19 0.88 5.26
C MET A 13 11.25 1.12 4.08
N PRO A 14 11.55 0.57 2.89
CA PRO A 14 10.60 0.63 1.78
C PRO A 14 9.33 -0.18 2.10
N ARG A 15 9.35 -1.12 3.06
CA ARG A 15 8.17 -1.88 3.49
C ARG A 15 8.21 -2.09 5.00
N GLN A 16 7.08 -1.83 5.67
CA GLN A 16 6.90 -2.02 7.11
C GLN A 16 6.35 -3.41 7.49
N GLY A 17 6.30 -4.33 6.52
CA GLY A 17 5.86 -5.70 6.72
C GLY A 17 6.25 -6.62 5.56
N PRO A 18 6.11 -7.95 5.72
CA PRO A 18 6.42 -8.91 4.67
C PRO A 18 5.62 -8.66 3.39
N GLY A 19 6.28 -8.81 2.24
CA GLY A 19 5.62 -8.66 0.95
C GLY A 19 6.58 -8.38 -0.19
N SER A 20 6.06 -8.37 -1.41
CA SER A 20 6.82 -8.00 -2.60
C SER A 20 5.91 -7.42 -3.67
N ASN A 21 6.50 -6.71 -4.63
CA ASN A 21 5.77 -6.23 -5.81
C ASN A 21 5.12 -7.38 -6.58
N LYS A 22 5.77 -8.55 -6.64
CA LYS A 22 5.22 -9.76 -7.27
C LYS A 22 3.94 -10.22 -6.56
N CYS A 23 3.92 -10.18 -5.22
CA CYS A 23 2.73 -10.52 -4.44
C CYS A 23 1.60 -9.50 -4.68
N THR A 24 1.89 -8.19 -4.66
CA THR A 24 0.90 -7.14 -4.99
C THR A 24 0.27 -7.36 -6.36
N ARG A 25 1.10 -7.59 -7.40
CA ARG A 25 0.61 -7.88 -8.76
C ARG A 25 -0.20 -9.16 -8.83
N LYS A 26 0.22 -10.22 -8.13
CA LYS A 26 -0.52 -11.49 -8.10
C LYS A 26 -1.90 -11.28 -7.49
N ALA A 27 -1.99 -10.61 -6.35
CA ALA A 27 -3.27 -10.32 -5.69
C ALA A 27 -4.19 -9.48 -6.59
N TYR A 28 -3.65 -8.41 -7.19
CA TYR A 28 -4.42 -7.55 -8.09
C TYR A 28 -5.01 -8.31 -9.30
N LYS A 29 -4.24 -9.23 -9.91
CA LYS A 29 -4.69 -10.06 -11.04
C LYS A 29 -5.81 -11.04 -10.69
N LEU A 30 -6.04 -11.33 -9.41
CA LEU A 30 -7.13 -12.22 -8.97
C LEU A 30 -8.46 -11.49 -8.83
N LEU A 31 -8.49 -10.16 -8.92
CA LEU A 31 -9.72 -9.38 -8.81
C LEU A 31 -10.58 -9.54 -10.09
N PRO A 32 -11.81 -10.08 -9.99
CA PRO A 32 -12.71 -10.16 -11.13
C PRO A 32 -13.42 -8.81 -11.36
N ASN A 33 -13.84 -8.55 -12.60
CA ASN A 33 -14.81 -7.49 -12.95
C ASN A 33 -14.46 -6.09 -12.42
N LEU A 34 -13.24 -5.62 -12.69
CA LEU A 34 -12.85 -4.26 -12.30
C LEU A 34 -13.66 -3.21 -13.09
N PRO A 35 -14.18 -2.16 -12.43
CA PRO A 35 -14.85 -1.06 -13.10
C PRO A 35 -13.90 -0.28 -14.03
N SER A 36 -14.47 0.48 -14.97
CA SER A 36 -13.71 1.36 -15.87
C SER A 36 -12.97 2.47 -15.11
N GLN A 37 -13.52 2.92 -13.98
CA GLN A 37 -12.88 3.86 -13.07
C GLN A 37 -12.67 3.20 -11.71
N LEU A 38 -11.40 3.01 -11.35
CA LEU A 38 -11.00 2.36 -10.10
C LEU A 38 -10.69 3.41 -9.03
N ASN A 39 -11.39 3.31 -7.91
CA ASN A 39 -11.08 4.03 -6.67
C ASN A 39 -10.64 2.99 -5.64
N ILE A 40 -9.41 3.10 -5.16
CA ILE A 40 -8.76 2.12 -4.27
C ILE A 40 -8.47 2.80 -2.94
N LEU A 41 -8.75 2.12 -1.83
CA LEU A 41 -8.34 2.52 -0.49
C LEU A 41 -7.26 1.54 -0.01
N ASP A 42 -6.08 2.05 0.35
CA ASP A 42 -5.01 1.29 0.99
C ASP A 42 -4.90 1.69 2.46
N VAL A 43 -5.32 0.81 3.37
CA VAL A 43 -5.41 1.06 4.82
C VAL A 43 -4.19 0.48 5.52
N GLY A 44 -3.54 1.29 6.36
CA GLY A 44 -2.25 0.94 6.96
C GLY A 44 -1.14 0.96 5.91
N CYS A 45 -1.12 2.00 5.07
CA CYS A 45 -0.24 2.04 3.92
C CYS A 45 1.25 2.16 4.29
N GLY A 46 1.58 2.57 5.52
CA GLY A 46 2.94 2.85 5.95
C GLY A 46 3.65 3.80 4.99
N SER A 47 4.90 3.49 4.64
CA SER A 47 5.69 4.20 3.62
C SER A 47 5.15 4.08 2.19
N GLY A 48 4.20 3.17 1.95
CA GLY A 48 3.42 3.13 0.72
C GLY A 48 4.03 2.36 -0.46
N MET A 49 5.06 1.53 -0.30
CA MET A 49 5.65 0.80 -1.45
C MET A 49 4.67 -0.15 -2.16
N GLN A 50 3.77 -0.82 -1.44
CA GLN A 50 2.65 -1.56 -2.06
C GLN A 50 1.66 -0.62 -2.74
N THR A 51 1.41 0.56 -2.16
CA THR A 51 0.51 1.58 -2.71
C THR A 51 1.02 2.10 -4.05
N LEU A 52 2.32 2.40 -4.13
CA LEU A 52 2.99 2.81 -5.38
C LEU A 52 2.93 1.69 -6.42
N GLU A 53 3.10 0.44 -5.99
CA GLU A 53 2.99 -0.68 -6.90
C GLU A 53 1.56 -0.89 -7.41
N LEU A 54 0.55 -0.70 -6.56
CA LEU A 54 -0.86 -0.65 -6.96
C LEU A 54 -1.11 0.47 -7.96
N ALA A 55 -0.59 1.67 -7.73
CA ALA A 55 -0.75 2.82 -8.64
C ALA A 55 -0.21 2.53 -10.04
N ARG A 56 0.93 1.82 -10.14
CA ARG A 56 1.53 1.42 -11.42
C ARG A 56 0.68 0.45 -12.23
N ILE A 57 -0.09 -0.42 -11.56
CA ILE A 57 -0.82 -1.52 -12.22
C ILE A 57 -2.31 -1.29 -12.34
N SER A 58 -2.89 -0.42 -11.51
CA SER A 58 -4.33 -0.22 -11.47
C SER A 58 -4.82 0.86 -12.43
N LYS A 59 -3.98 1.86 -12.73
CA LYS A 59 -4.41 3.11 -13.38
C LYS A 59 -5.60 3.79 -12.68
N GLY A 60 -5.89 3.40 -11.44
CA GLY A 60 -6.96 3.93 -10.60
C GLY A 60 -6.47 5.05 -9.69
N GLN A 61 -7.42 5.77 -9.12
CA GLN A 61 -7.13 6.71 -8.03
C GLN A 61 -6.97 5.91 -6.73
N ILE A 62 -5.93 6.22 -5.95
CA ILE A 62 -5.66 5.55 -4.68
C ILE A 62 -5.70 6.58 -3.55
N THR A 63 -6.51 6.31 -2.53
CA THR A 63 -6.45 6.96 -1.22
C THR A 63 -5.59 6.09 -0.31
N ALA A 64 -4.45 6.60 0.12
CA ALA A 64 -3.57 5.95 1.07
C ALA A 64 -3.85 6.49 2.48
N LEU A 65 -4.16 5.61 3.42
CA LEU A 65 -4.52 5.98 4.79
C LEU A 65 -3.63 5.25 5.77
N ASP A 66 -2.94 5.99 6.62
CA ASP A 66 -2.19 5.47 7.76
C ASP A 66 -2.51 6.28 9.02
N ASN A 67 -2.26 5.68 10.19
CA ASN A 67 -2.45 6.36 11.48
C ASN A 67 -1.21 7.13 11.94
N TYR A 68 -0.10 7.00 11.21
CA TYR A 68 1.13 7.75 11.40
C TYR A 68 1.28 8.81 10.32
N GLN A 69 1.45 10.07 10.73
CA GLN A 69 1.72 11.17 9.80
C GLN A 69 3.22 11.24 9.49
N PRO A 70 3.60 11.68 8.28
CA PRO A 70 4.95 12.20 8.03
C PRO A 70 5.28 13.39 8.92
#